data_AF-A0A3B8NXS1-F1
#
_entry.id   AF-A0A3B8NXS1-F1
#
_cell.length_a   1.000
_cell.length_b   1.000
_cell.length_c   1.000
_cell.angle_alpha   90.00
_cell.angle_beta   90.00
_cell.angle_gamma   90.00
#
_symmetry.space_group_name_H-M   'P 1'
#
loop_
_entity.id
_entity.type
_entity.pdbx_description
1 polymer ?
#
loop_
_entity_poly.entity_id
_entity_poly.type
_entity_poly.pdbx_seq_one_letter_code
_entity_poly.pdbx_strand_id
1 'polypeptide(L)'
;MNMRMPAIPLITVDPYFSVFSFDNLNDRFPKHWTDSRMAILGTVTIDGEEYRFMGDGTQKKLCQCSVDIDAFSTEYVFESADIVLTARFTTPILVTDCYYASRPVSYLHLSYRSISGAAHRVTARVCCSEELVLNLAGEGRALARKENIDGVSAISLAKANQKVLSRCGDDVRIDWGRLFLGVRGKGECGDCVFEDLYAVYAETVLENDALFLFGYDDIKSIEYFGEPLDAFWKKGGMTIEKAITQAAGEYESLLEKCGEFSRTLKERAIRAGGEEYAKLLLLAYRQVMAAHKAVTDRDGQLLYISKECFSNGCAATVDVTYPSAPMFLLYNPEFLKGMLRPIFTFARSDAWNRDFAPHDVGTYPLLNGQVYGGGQMPVEECGNMLILTAAIGRVDRDFSFAKENLPLLRQWSRYLEIYGLDPENQLCTDDFAGHLAHNVNLAIKAVMGLVGYADILSAFDEKDEAARVVAVSKDYAAQIEARSKSDKGGSRLTYDAEGTFSLKYNAVWDRLWKTGLFSEEFYRGEICRYRQEAFPYGVPLDSRRTFTKSDWEMWCACLSGRKEDFEFFAHRLFCAYHTMSARVPMTDWYYANTSELAGWYVKENSKMWGFRNRSVQGGLFFKLLFD
;
A
#
# COMPACT_ATOMS: atom_id res chain seq x y z
N MET A 1 -19.29 5.03 15.28
CA MET A 1 -18.14 5.86 15.74
C MET A 1 -17.31 6.29 14.54
N ASN A 2 -16.91 7.56 14.41
CA ASN A 2 -15.94 7.99 13.38
C ASN A 2 -14.52 7.63 13.83
N MET A 3 -13.74 7.00 12.95
CA MET A 3 -12.37 6.60 13.27
C MET A 3 -11.50 7.85 13.38
N ARG A 4 -10.70 7.97 14.45
CA ARG A 4 -9.57 8.90 14.46
C ARG A 4 -8.46 8.25 13.64
N MET A 5 -8.35 8.61 12.38
CA MET A 5 -7.38 8.03 11.47
C MET A 5 -5.95 8.38 11.91
N PRO A 6 -4.98 7.45 11.89
CA PRO A 6 -3.60 7.71 12.29
C PRO A 6 -2.87 8.65 11.33
N ALA A 7 -3.24 8.63 10.05
CA ALA A 7 -2.87 9.63 9.04
C ALA A 7 -3.98 9.74 8.00
N ILE A 8 -4.10 10.91 7.37
CA ILE A 8 -5.18 11.21 6.44
C ILE A 8 -4.56 11.52 5.06
N PRO A 9 -4.86 10.76 4.00
CA PRO A 9 -4.18 10.92 2.72
C PRO A 9 -4.66 12.18 1.99
N LEU A 10 -3.74 13.00 1.50
CA LEU A 10 -4.05 14.18 0.67
C LEU A 10 -3.70 13.90 -0.80
N ILE A 11 -2.42 13.62 -1.05
CA ILE A 11 -1.87 13.27 -2.36
C ILE A 11 -1.19 11.91 -2.18
N THR A 12 -1.54 10.89 -2.96
CA THR A 12 -1.01 9.52 -2.77
C THR A 12 -0.86 8.84 -4.12
N VAL A 13 0.23 9.13 -4.81
CA VAL A 13 0.48 8.62 -6.17
C VAL A 13 1.40 7.39 -6.12
N ASP A 14 2.56 7.54 -5.50
CA ASP A 14 3.62 6.51 -5.43
C ASP A 14 4.51 6.74 -4.18
N PRO A 15 5.55 5.91 -3.93
CA PRO A 15 6.38 6.04 -2.73
C PRO A 15 7.16 7.35 -2.62
N TYR A 16 7.20 8.19 -3.66
CA TYR A 16 7.87 9.48 -3.64
C TYR A 16 6.90 10.66 -3.56
N PHE A 17 5.76 10.58 -4.25
CA PHE A 17 4.75 11.63 -4.25
C PHE A 17 3.52 11.23 -3.43
N SER A 18 3.73 11.18 -2.11
CA SER A 18 2.73 10.76 -1.13
C SER A 18 2.73 11.65 0.13
N VAL A 19 1.73 12.52 0.23
CA VAL A 19 1.54 13.56 1.25
C VAL A 19 0.31 13.26 2.11
N PHE A 20 0.49 13.32 3.42
CA PHE A 20 -0.54 13.06 4.43
C PHE A 20 -0.66 14.24 5.40
N SER A 21 -1.86 14.45 5.92
CA SER A 21 -2.13 15.29 7.09
C SER A 21 -2.40 14.42 8.33
N PHE A 22 -2.39 15.07 9.50
CA PHE A 22 -2.53 14.41 10.80
C PHE A 22 -3.34 15.32 11.72
N ASP A 23 -4.32 14.74 12.42
CA ASP A 23 -5.27 15.48 13.26
C ASP A 23 -6.02 16.58 12.44
N ASN A 24 -5.70 17.88 12.62
CA ASN A 24 -6.30 18.97 11.84
C ASN A 24 -5.37 19.44 10.71
N LEU A 25 -5.93 19.68 9.52
CA LEU A 25 -5.21 20.07 8.31
C LEU A 25 -4.49 21.43 8.45
N ASN A 26 -5.01 22.32 9.29
CA ASN A 26 -4.51 23.69 9.49
C ASN A 26 -3.75 23.90 10.81
N ASP A 27 -3.38 22.83 11.50
CA ASP A 27 -2.56 22.91 12.71
C ASP A 27 -1.06 22.79 12.41
N ARG A 28 -0.68 22.01 11.40
CA ARG A 28 0.71 21.75 11.01
C ARG A 28 0.81 21.54 9.52
N PHE A 29 2.02 21.67 8.97
CA PHE A 29 2.28 21.26 7.59
C PHE A 29 2.02 19.77 7.36
N PRO A 30 1.49 19.41 6.17
CA PRO A 30 1.48 18.03 5.72
C PRO A 30 2.89 17.42 5.69
N LYS A 31 2.94 16.10 5.71
CA LYS A 31 4.21 15.35 5.69
C LYS A 31 4.17 14.24 4.66
N HIS A 32 5.35 13.89 4.19
CA HIS A 32 5.59 12.63 3.52
C HIS A 32 5.31 11.45 4.47
N TRP A 33 5.07 10.25 3.94
CA TRP A 33 4.90 9.05 4.77
C TRP A 33 6.13 8.72 5.64
N THR A 34 7.33 9.22 5.28
CA THR A 34 8.56 9.12 6.09
C THR A 34 8.55 10.04 7.31
N ASP A 35 7.48 10.81 7.51
CA ASP A 35 7.33 11.87 8.52
C ASP A 35 8.25 13.09 8.26
N SER A 36 8.85 13.16 7.07
CA SER A 36 9.53 14.37 6.56
C SER A 36 8.49 15.43 6.20
N ARG A 37 8.72 16.68 6.60
CA ARG A 37 7.82 17.80 6.27
C ARG A 37 7.75 17.97 4.76
N MET A 38 6.53 18.19 4.25
CA MET A 38 6.26 18.59 2.87
C MET A 38 5.36 19.81 2.96
N ALA A 39 5.97 20.98 3.18
CA ALA A 39 5.18 22.18 3.47
C ALA A 39 4.32 22.58 2.28
N ILE A 40 3.00 22.44 2.46
CA ILE A 40 1.95 22.97 1.60
C ILE A 40 1.07 23.87 2.48
N LEU A 41 0.91 25.12 2.06
CA LEU A 41 0.09 26.13 2.73
C LEU A 41 -1.15 26.41 1.89
N GLY A 42 -2.31 26.44 2.52
CA GLY A 42 -3.57 26.82 1.89
C GLY A 42 -4.24 27.96 2.64
N THR A 43 -4.45 29.09 1.96
CA THR A 43 -5.18 30.25 2.50
C THR A 43 -6.40 30.60 1.66
N VAL A 44 -7.40 31.18 2.32
CA VAL A 44 -8.53 31.85 1.67
C VAL A 44 -8.65 33.27 2.20
N THR A 45 -8.86 34.23 1.30
CA THR A 45 -9.20 35.61 1.64
C THR A 45 -10.69 35.80 1.45
N ILE A 46 -11.41 36.14 2.52
CA ILE A 46 -12.85 36.39 2.55
C ILE A 46 -13.04 37.89 2.79
N ASP A 47 -13.56 38.60 1.79
CA ASP A 47 -13.82 40.05 1.87
C ASP A 47 -12.64 40.89 2.37
N GLY A 48 -11.42 40.46 2.04
CA GLY A 48 -10.16 41.12 2.40
C GLY A 48 -9.49 40.58 3.68
N GLU A 49 -10.14 39.73 4.47
CA GLU A 49 -9.51 39.05 5.60
C GLU A 49 -8.93 37.69 5.19
N GLU A 50 -7.67 37.43 5.51
CA GLU A 50 -6.98 36.17 5.19
C GLU A 50 -7.11 35.13 6.31
N TYR A 51 -7.46 33.90 5.92
CA TYR A 51 -7.56 32.74 6.78
C TYR A 51 -6.76 31.55 6.25
N ARG A 52 -6.29 30.69 7.14
CA ARG A 52 -5.62 29.42 6.83
C ARG A 52 -6.56 28.24 6.97
N PHE A 53 -6.64 27.42 5.92
CA PHE A 53 -7.34 26.14 5.92
C PHE A 53 -6.40 24.92 5.81
N MET A 54 -5.13 25.13 5.45
CA MET A 54 -4.13 24.05 5.38
C MET A 54 -2.74 24.55 5.74
N GLY A 55 -1.97 23.73 6.46
CA GLY A 55 -0.59 24.03 6.84
C GLY A 55 -0.45 24.79 8.16
N ASP A 56 0.73 25.36 8.39
CA ASP A 56 1.02 26.24 9.52
C ASP A 56 1.38 27.66 9.07
N GLY A 57 1.34 28.63 9.98
CA GLY A 57 1.60 30.04 9.67
C GLY A 57 0.97 31.03 10.66
N THR A 58 1.00 32.31 10.32
CA THR A 58 0.52 33.42 11.18
C THR A 58 -0.91 33.87 10.89
N GLN A 59 -1.53 33.39 9.81
CA GLN A 59 -2.90 33.73 9.41
C GLN A 59 -3.92 33.22 10.43
N LYS A 60 -5.11 33.86 10.44
CA LYS A 60 -6.25 33.40 11.25
C LYS A 60 -6.64 31.98 10.83
N LYS A 61 -6.74 31.03 11.75
CA LYS A 61 -7.20 29.66 11.42
C LYS A 61 -8.71 29.66 11.16
N LEU A 62 -9.15 28.96 10.11
CA LEU A 62 -10.55 28.53 10.03
C LEU A 62 -10.84 27.42 11.05
N CYS A 63 -12.07 27.37 11.56
CA CYS A 63 -12.48 26.27 12.42
C CYS A 63 -12.67 25.01 11.57
N GLN A 64 -11.90 23.94 11.79
CA GLN A 64 -12.12 22.65 11.12
C GLN A 64 -13.27 21.91 11.81
N CYS A 65 -14.40 21.76 11.11
CA CYS A 65 -15.62 21.15 11.65
C CYS A 65 -15.63 19.63 11.47
N SER A 66 -15.13 19.12 10.36
CA SER A 66 -15.08 17.67 10.09
C SER A 66 -14.00 17.28 9.11
N VAL A 67 -13.64 16.00 9.15
CA VAL A 67 -12.93 15.29 8.09
C VAL A 67 -13.62 13.96 7.83
N ASP A 68 -13.84 13.63 6.57
CA ASP A 68 -14.30 12.31 6.13
C ASP A 68 -13.46 11.82 4.96
N ILE A 69 -13.48 10.50 4.73
CA ILE A 69 -12.74 9.87 3.64
C ILE A 69 -13.58 8.86 2.87
N ASP A 70 -13.20 8.70 1.62
CA ASP A 70 -13.61 7.60 0.78
C ASP A 70 -12.35 6.95 0.14
N ALA A 71 -12.53 5.95 -0.71
CA ALA A 71 -11.40 5.21 -1.30
C ALA A 71 -10.42 6.10 -2.10
N PHE A 72 -10.84 7.26 -2.60
CA PHE A 72 -10.00 8.16 -3.42
C PHE A 72 -9.88 9.57 -2.85
N SER A 73 -10.76 9.95 -1.94
CA SER A 73 -10.94 11.34 -1.52
C SER A 73 -10.86 11.54 -0.02
N THR A 74 -10.38 12.71 0.36
CA THR A 74 -10.48 13.24 1.73
C THR A 74 -11.20 14.57 1.64
N GLU A 75 -12.25 14.73 2.45
CA GLU A 75 -13.04 15.96 2.49
C GLU A 75 -12.95 16.60 3.87
N TYR A 76 -12.49 17.84 3.90
CA TYR A 76 -12.47 18.69 5.08
C TYR A 76 -13.55 19.77 4.98
N VAL A 77 -14.25 20.02 6.07
CA VAL A 77 -15.19 21.14 6.18
C VAL A 77 -14.66 22.12 7.21
N PHE A 78 -14.63 23.40 6.83
CA PHE A 78 -14.21 24.50 7.67
C PHE A 78 -15.30 25.57 7.75
N GLU A 79 -15.31 26.30 8.85
CA GLU A 79 -16.27 27.37 9.10
C GLU A 79 -15.57 28.65 9.57
N SER A 80 -15.99 29.78 9.00
CA SER A 80 -15.74 31.13 9.51
C SER A 80 -17.07 31.74 10.00
N ALA A 81 -17.07 33.02 10.38
CA ALA A 81 -18.32 33.73 10.68
C ALA A 81 -19.24 33.90 9.44
N ASP A 82 -18.65 33.87 8.24
CA ASP A 82 -19.29 34.29 7.00
C ASP A 82 -19.61 33.13 6.06
N ILE A 83 -18.71 32.13 5.99
CA ILE A 83 -18.80 31.03 5.02
C ILE A 83 -18.49 29.68 5.65
N VAL A 84 -19.00 28.64 4.99
CA VAL A 84 -18.52 27.26 5.14
C VAL A 84 -17.69 26.92 3.91
N LEU A 85 -16.42 26.57 4.10
CA LEU A 85 -15.47 26.14 3.08
C LEU A 85 -15.34 24.62 3.10
N THR A 86 -15.44 23.97 1.93
CA THR A 86 -15.17 22.55 1.77
C THR A 86 -13.92 22.36 0.92
N ALA A 87 -12.96 21.58 1.43
CA ALA A 87 -11.73 21.22 0.74
C ALA A 87 -11.68 19.72 0.50
N ARG A 88 -11.82 19.31 -0.76
CA ARG A 88 -11.84 17.90 -1.18
C ARG A 88 -10.58 17.55 -1.97
N PHE A 89 -9.71 16.76 -1.36
CA PHE A 89 -8.56 16.17 -2.02
C PHE A 89 -8.98 14.87 -2.70
N THR A 90 -8.54 14.64 -3.94
CA THR A 90 -8.81 13.38 -4.66
C THR A 90 -7.56 12.93 -5.40
N THR A 91 -7.19 11.65 -5.26
CA THR A 91 -6.15 11.02 -6.09
C THR A 91 -6.77 9.82 -6.83
N PRO A 92 -7.03 9.91 -8.15
CA PRO A 92 -7.84 8.93 -8.90
C PRO A 92 -7.04 7.69 -9.34
N ILE A 93 -6.33 7.05 -8.41
CA ILE A 93 -5.50 5.86 -8.63
C ILE A 93 -6.36 4.58 -8.72
N LEU A 94 -7.14 4.46 -9.81
CA LEU A 94 -8.09 3.37 -10.02
C LEU A 94 -7.38 2.03 -10.25
N VAL A 95 -7.52 1.10 -9.31
CA VAL A 95 -7.01 -0.29 -9.41
C VAL A 95 -7.57 -1.07 -10.62
N THR A 96 -8.66 -0.62 -11.24
CA THR A 96 -9.24 -1.26 -12.42
C THR A 96 -8.65 -0.76 -13.75
N ASP A 97 -7.78 0.26 -13.73
CA ASP A 97 -7.22 0.87 -14.93
C ASP A 97 -5.75 1.26 -14.73
N CYS A 98 -4.84 0.62 -15.48
CA CYS A 98 -3.39 0.84 -15.35
C CYS A 98 -2.94 2.26 -15.71
N TYR A 99 -3.64 2.96 -16.60
CA TYR A 99 -3.32 4.35 -16.91
C TYR A 99 -3.68 5.25 -15.72
N TYR A 100 -4.91 5.16 -15.20
CA TYR A 100 -5.32 5.98 -14.05
C TYR A 100 -4.57 5.63 -12.77
N ALA A 101 -4.25 4.36 -12.54
CA ALA A 101 -3.40 3.93 -11.43
C ALA A 101 -1.98 4.49 -11.48
N SER A 102 -1.47 4.84 -12.66
CA SER A 102 -0.11 5.34 -12.84
C SER A 102 -0.03 6.85 -13.09
N ARG A 103 -1.14 7.51 -13.42
CA ARG A 103 -1.15 8.92 -13.74
C ARG A 103 -0.86 9.77 -12.50
N PRO A 104 0.16 10.64 -12.52
CA PRO A 104 0.63 11.32 -11.32
C PRO A 104 -0.07 12.68 -11.14
N VAL A 105 -1.39 12.71 -11.17
CA VAL A 105 -2.18 13.95 -11.01
C VAL A 105 -3.24 13.77 -9.91
N SER A 106 -3.13 14.58 -8.87
CA SER A 106 -4.11 14.70 -7.77
C SER A 106 -4.80 16.06 -7.80
N TYR A 107 -5.95 16.14 -7.14
CA TYR A 107 -6.81 17.31 -7.12
C TYR A 107 -6.98 17.88 -5.71
N LEU A 108 -7.19 19.18 -5.63
CA LEU A 108 -7.85 19.85 -4.51
C LEU A 108 -9.00 20.69 -5.07
N HIS A 109 -10.23 20.25 -4.83
CA HIS A 109 -11.43 21.03 -5.12
C HIS A 109 -11.81 21.84 -3.88
N LEU A 110 -11.92 23.15 -4.04
CA LEU A 110 -12.37 24.07 -3.01
C LEU A 110 -13.73 24.63 -3.40
N SER A 111 -14.70 24.55 -2.51
CA SER A 111 -16.01 25.19 -2.69
C SER A 111 -16.42 25.91 -1.42
N TYR A 112 -17.27 26.92 -1.54
CA TYR A 112 -17.81 27.59 -0.36
C TYR A 112 -19.30 27.86 -0.48
N ARG A 113 -19.96 28.03 0.66
CA ARG A 113 -21.31 28.55 0.76
C ARG A 113 -21.38 29.65 1.82
N SER A 114 -22.15 30.70 1.55
CA SER A 114 -22.46 31.73 2.55
C SER A 114 -23.32 31.14 3.67
N ILE A 115 -23.06 31.56 4.91
CA ILE A 115 -23.89 31.22 6.07
C ILE A 115 -25.14 32.11 6.12
N SER A 116 -25.00 33.39 5.77
CA SER A 116 -26.08 34.39 5.82
C SER A 116 -26.87 34.52 4.51
N GLY A 117 -26.34 33.97 3.41
CA GLY A 117 -26.84 34.19 2.05
C GLY A 117 -26.30 35.46 1.39
N ALA A 118 -25.44 36.23 2.08
CA ALA A 118 -24.74 37.36 1.50
C ALA A 118 -23.70 36.91 0.47
N ALA A 119 -23.46 37.76 -0.54
CA ALA A 119 -22.38 37.55 -1.49
C ALA A 119 -21.04 37.89 -0.82
N HIS A 120 -20.05 37.01 -0.98
CA HIS A 120 -18.69 37.19 -0.48
C HIS A 120 -17.71 37.06 -1.64
N ARG A 121 -16.66 37.89 -1.64
CA ARG A 121 -15.51 37.71 -2.54
C ARG A 121 -14.50 36.80 -1.85
N VAL A 122 -14.39 35.57 -2.34
CA VAL A 122 -13.47 34.57 -1.81
C VAL A 122 -12.35 34.32 -2.82
N THR A 123 -11.10 34.46 -2.39
CA THR A 123 -9.91 34.12 -3.18
C THR A 123 -9.14 33.02 -2.46
N ALA A 124 -8.77 31.95 -3.13
CA ALA A 124 -7.95 30.88 -2.54
C ALA A 124 -6.56 30.86 -3.13
N ARG A 125 -5.58 30.58 -2.28
CA ARG A 125 -4.18 30.42 -2.62
C ARG A 125 -3.65 29.10 -2.05
N VAL A 126 -2.92 28.37 -2.88
CA VAL A 126 -2.17 27.17 -2.48
C VAL A 126 -0.70 27.43 -2.78
N CYS A 127 0.17 27.20 -1.80
CA CYS A 127 1.63 27.30 -1.94
C CYS A 127 2.29 25.95 -1.66
N CYS A 128 3.22 25.53 -2.50
CA CYS A 128 4.04 24.34 -2.32
C CYS A 128 5.52 24.73 -2.19
N SER A 129 6.16 24.32 -1.10
CA SER A 129 7.57 24.58 -0.85
C SER A 129 8.51 23.69 -1.66
N GLU A 130 9.78 24.07 -1.72
CA GLU A 130 10.88 23.28 -2.27
C GLU A 130 11.08 21.93 -1.58
N GLU A 131 10.54 21.71 -0.37
CA GLU A 131 10.63 20.42 0.33
C GLU A 131 9.95 19.28 -0.45
N LEU A 132 9.04 19.58 -1.38
CA LEU A 132 8.39 18.58 -2.24
C LEU A 132 9.29 18.09 -3.40
N VAL A 133 10.42 18.75 -3.65
CA VAL A 133 11.32 18.43 -4.78
C VAL A 133 12.78 18.21 -4.34
N LEU A 134 12.97 18.04 -3.03
CA LEU A 134 14.26 17.84 -2.39
C LEU A 134 14.20 16.60 -1.50
N ASN A 135 15.31 15.87 -1.39
CA ASN A 135 15.39 14.79 -0.43
C ASN A 135 15.39 15.36 1.00
N LEU A 136 16.23 16.37 1.27
CA LEU A 136 16.29 17.07 2.56
C LEU A 136 16.05 18.57 2.35
N ALA A 137 15.33 19.21 3.27
CA ALA A 137 15.15 20.67 3.24
C ALA A 137 16.52 21.37 3.22
N GLY A 138 16.70 22.33 2.30
CA GLY A 138 17.94 23.08 2.15
C GLY A 138 19.11 22.33 1.50
N GLU A 139 18.95 21.08 1.02
CA GLU A 139 20.06 20.33 0.42
C GLU A 139 20.52 20.86 -0.95
N GLY A 140 19.76 21.77 -1.55
CA GLY A 140 20.02 22.32 -2.87
C GLY A 140 19.00 23.39 -3.23
N ARG A 141 19.25 24.07 -4.35
CA ARG A 141 18.38 25.13 -4.86
C ARG A 141 17.25 24.54 -5.69
N ALA A 142 16.01 24.93 -5.41
CA ALA A 142 14.88 24.70 -6.31
C ALA A 142 14.69 25.87 -7.30
N LEU A 143 14.09 25.58 -8.46
CA LEU A 143 13.83 26.53 -9.54
C LEU A 143 12.37 26.42 -9.97
N ALA A 144 11.70 27.58 -10.02
CA ALA A 144 10.34 27.68 -10.52
C ALA A 144 10.30 27.98 -12.03
N ARG A 145 9.27 27.50 -12.71
CA ARG A 145 9.00 27.83 -14.12
C ARG A 145 7.50 27.92 -14.36
N LYS A 146 7.05 29.01 -15.00
CA LYS A 146 5.66 29.10 -15.50
C LYS A 146 5.47 28.10 -16.65
N GLU A 147 4.40 27.33 -16.59
CA GLU A 147 4.11 26.27 -17.54
C GLU A 147 2.96 26.68 -18.48
N ASN A 148 3.03 26.23 -19.73
CA ASN A 148 1.98 26.44 -20.71
C ASN A 148 1.18 25.14 -20.84
N ILE A 149 0.07 25.04 -20.10
CA ILE A 149 -0.80 23.87 -20.06
C ILE A 149 -2.21 24.31 -20.46
N ASP A 150 -2.76 23.68 -21.49
CA ASP A 150 -4.07 24.06 -22.03
C ASP A 150 -5.15 23.94 -20.95
N GLY A 151 -5.86 25.04 -20.72
CA GLY A 151 -6.95 25.11 -19.74
C GLY A 151 -6.52 25.19 -18.27
N VAL A 152 -5.22 25.32 -17.96
CA VAL A 152 -4.70 25.35 -16.59
C VAL A 152 -3.63 26.45 -16.44
N SER A 153 -3.87 27.43 -15.57
CA SER A 153 -2.80 28.30 -15.09
C SER A 153 -1.86 27.48 -14.20
N ALA A 154 -0.60 27.30 -14.61
CA ALA A 154 0.31 26.39 -13.93
C ALA A 154 1.73 26.96 -13.73
N ILE A 155 2.36 26.52 -12.65
CA ILE A 155 3.76 26.73 -12.34
C ILE A 155 4.37 25.41 -11.88
N SER A 156 5.64 25.21 -12.19
CA SER A 156 6.39 24.03 -11.77
C SER A 156 7.56 24.40 -10.86
N LEU A 157 7.99 23.44 -10.05
CA LEU A 157 9.12 23.54 -9.15
C LEU A 157 9.98 22.28 -9.30
N ALA A 158 11.31 22.44 -9.31
CA ALA A 158 12.24 21.33 -9.45
C ALA A 158 13.60 21.66 -8.83
N LYS A 159 14.33 20.66 -8.32
CA LYS A 159 15.74 20.84 -7.95
C LYS A 159 16.55 21.26 -9.17
N ALA A 160 17.44 22.24 -9.01
CA ALA A 160 18.24 22.80 -10.10
C ALA A 160 19.19 21.76 -10.72
N ASN A 161 19.92 21.03 -9.86
CA ASN A 161 20.86 19.99 -10.27
C ASN A 161 20.31 18.63 -9.87
N GLN A 162 19.86 17.87 -10.86
CA GLN A 162 19.20 16.58 -10.65
C GLN A 162 20.11 15.45 -11.07
N LYS A 163 20.19 14.42 -10.22
CA LYS A 163 20.83 13.15 -10.55
C LYS A 163 19.74 12.08 -10.52
N VAL A 164 19.10 11.90 -11.66
CA VAL A 164 17.98 10.97 -11.85
C VAL A 164 18.40 9.57 -11.43
N LEU A 165 17.58 8.92 -10.60
CA LEU A 165 17.80 7.56 -10.08
C LEU A 165 19.14 7.38 -9.33
N SER A 166 19.65 8.42 -8.67
CA SER A 166 20.93 8.34 -7.95
C SER A 166 20.85 7.91 -6.49
N ARG A 167 19.65 7.87 -5.91
CA ARG A 167 19.41 7.48 -4.51
C ARG A 167 18.39 6.35 -4.44
N CYS A 168 18.57 5.47 -3.48
CA CYS A 168 17.66 4.36 -3.19
C CYS A 168 17.53 4.15 -1.68
N GLY A 169 16.51 3.38 -1.28
CA GLY A 169 16.33 2.90 0.09
C GLY A 169 15.27 3.66 0.88
N ASP A 170 15.26 3.39 2.18
CA ASP A 170 14.33 4.02 3.11
C ASP A 170 14.75 5.42 3.54
N ASP A 171 13.76 6.19 3.97
CA ASP A 171 13.91 7.59 4.35
C ASP A 171 14.60 8.45 3.27
N VAL A 172 14.25 8.16 2.01
CA VAL A 172 14.63 8.93 0.82
C VAL A 172 13.37 9.51 0.19
N ARG A 173 13.34 10.84 0.02
CA ARG A 173 12.38 11.56 -0.84
C ARG A 173 13.02 11.81 -2.20
N ILE A 174 12.17 12.01 -3.20
CA ILE A 174 12.61 12.29 -4.57
C ILE A 174 13.28 13.66 -4.66
N ASP A 175 14.46 13.71 -5.29
CA ASP A 175 15.23 14.94 -5.54
C ASP A 175 15.52 15.15 -7.04
N TRP A 176 14.73 14.51 -7.89
CA TRP A 176 14.73 14.67 -9.35
C TRP A 176 13.29 14.75 -9.87
N GLY A 177 13.11 15.13 -11.12
CA GLY A 177 11.79 15.43 -11.65
C GLY A 177 11.31 16.83 -11.30
N ARG A 178 9.99 17.00 -11.37
CA ARG A 178 9.33 18.29 -11.29
C ARG A 178 7.92 18.16 -10.73
N LEU A 179 7.64 18.95 -9.70
CA LEU A 179 6.29 19.20 -9.19
C LEU A 179 5.61 20.22 -10.10
N PHE A 180 4.33 20.02 -10.40
CA PHE A 180 3.45 20.95 -11.07
C PHE A 180 2.32 21.33 -10.11
N LEU A 181 2.08 22.63 -9.95
CA LEU A 181 0.93 23.18 -9.25
C LEU A 181 0.15 24.02 -10.26
N GLY A 182 -1.14 23.74 -10.39
CA GLY A 182 -1.99 24.50 -11.29
C GLY A 182 -3.41 24.68 -10.77
N VAL A 183 -4.13 25.58 -11.43
CA VAL A 183 -5.56 25.82 -11.21
C VAL A 183 -6.28 25.80 -12.55
N ARG A 184 -7.40 25.06 -12.60
CA ARG A 184 -8.22 24.95 -13.81
C ARG A 184 -8.79 26.32 -14.18
N GLY A 185 -8.66 26.71 -15.45
CA GLY A 185 -9.09 28.00 -15.95
C GLY A 185 -8.07 29.11 -15.68
N LYS A 186 -8.58 30.33 -15.48
CA LYS A 186 -7.75 31.53 -15.27
C LYS A 186 -7.42 31.67 -13.78
N GLY A 187 -6.15 31.60 -13.45
CA GLY A 187 -5.62 31.98 -12.14
C GLY A 187 -4.24 32.63 -12.24
N GLU A 188 -3.74 33.11 -11.11
CA GLU A 188 -2.40 33.64 -10.97
C GLU A 188 -1.46 32.54 -10.45
N CYS A 189 -0.25 32.47 -11.01
CA CYS A 189 0.81 31.60 -10.50
C CYS A 189 2.15 32.35 -10.48
N GLY A 190 2.94 32.06 -9.46
CA GLY A 190 4.25 32.68 -9.25
C GLY A 190 5.07 31.94 -8.21
N ASP A 191 6.30 32.37 -8.00
CA ASP A 191 7.13 31.94 -6.89
C ASP A 191 7.00 32.89 -5.69
N CYS A 192 7.26 32.37 -4.50
CA CYS A 192 7.18 33.12 -3.26
C CYS A 192 8.15 32.53 -2.22
N VAL A 193 8.18 33.14 -1.04
CA VAL A 193 8.85 32.61 0.14
C VAL A 193 7.83 32.58 1.27
N PHE A 194 7.73 31.44 1.98
CA PHE A 194 6.97 31.35 3.22
C PHE A 194 7.77 30.54 4.25
N GLU A 195 7.82 31.00 5.50
CA GLU A 195 8.67 30.42 6.57
C GLU A 195 10.12 30.12 6.13
N ASP A 196 10.73 31.06 5.41
CA ASP A 196 12.08 30.97 4.86
C ASP A 196 12.29 29.91 3.77
N LEU A 197 11.24 29.19 3.36
CA LEU A 197 11.28 28.21 2.28
C LEU A 197 10.97 28.87 0.93
N TYR A 198 11.77 28.57 -0.10
CA TYR A 198 11.39 28.89 -1.47
C TYR A 198 10.19 28.04 -1.88
N ALA A 199 9.22 28.65 -2.56
CA ALA A 199 7.95 28.02 -2.88
C ALA A 199 7.36 28.53 -4.20
N VAL A 200 6.37 27.79 -4.69
CA VAL A 200 5.50 28.22 -5.79
C VAL A 200 4.06 28.30 -5.32
N TYR A 201 3.26 29.18 -5.91
CA TYR A 201 1.84 29.33 -5.60
C TYR A 201 0.96 29.32 -6.84
N ALA A 202 -0.28 28.88 -6.65
CA ALA A 202 -1.40 29.13 -7.54
C ALA A 202 -2.53 29.80 -6.74
N GLU A 203 -3.18 30.79 -7.34
CA GLU A 203 -4.21 31.61 -6.70
C GLU A 203 -5.36 31.86 -7.69
N THR A 204 -6.60 31.81 -7.20
CA THR A 204 -7.78 32.13 -8.00
C THR A 204 -8.92 32.66 -7.14
N VAL A 205 -9.81 33.44 -7.74
CA VAL A 205 -11.13 33.75 -7.17
C VAL A 205 -12.00 32.50 -7.24
N LEU A 206 -12.77 32.22 -6.19
CA LEU A 206 -13.76 31.15 -6.17
C LEU A 206 -15.09 31.69 -6.70
N GLU A 207 -15.48 31.29 -7.91
CA GLU A 207 -16.80 31.55 -8.47
C GLU A 207 -17.73 30.38 -8.09
N ASN A 208 -18.05 30.28 -6.79
CA ASN A 208 -18.60 29.11 -6.07
C ASN A 208 -17.58 28.01 -5.77
N ASP A 209 -16.70 27.68 -6.72
CA ASP A 209 -15.63 26.70 -6.52
C ASP A 209 -14.34 27.00 -7.32
N ALA A 210 -13.32 26.18 -7.08
CA ALA A 210 -12.06 26.15 -7.82
C ALA A 210 -11.44 24.75 -7.77
N LEU A 211 -10.77 24.34 -8.85
CA LEU A 211 -10.05 23.08 -8.93
C LEU A 211 -8.55 23.31 -9.08
N PHE A 212 -7.80 22.96 -8.05
CA PHE A 212 -6.34 22.91 -8.06
C PHE A 212 -5.86 21.51 -8.45
N LEU A 213 -4.75 21.45 -9.17
CA LEU A 213 -4.10 20.22 -9.62
C LEU A 213 -2.67 20.17 -9.12
N PHE A 214 -2.27 19.00 -8.64
CA PHE A 214 -0.89 18.67 -8.28
C PHE A 214 -0.40 17.55 -9.18
N GLY A 215 0.64 17.83 -9.96
CA GLY A 215 1.27 16.86 -10.86
C GLY A 215 2.71 16.56 -10.46
N TYR A 216 3.23 15.37 -10.71
CA TYR A 216 4.66 15.09 -10.57
C TYR A 216 5.21 14.29 -11.75
N ASP A 217 6.21 14.82 -12.44
CA ASP A 217 6.96 14.09 -13.46
C ASP A 217 8.35 13.78 -12.93
N ASP A 218 8.62 12.51 -12.67
CA ASP A 218 9.90 11.99 -12.16
C ASP A 218 10.95 11.79 -13.25
N ILE A 219 10.70 12.19 -14.51
CA ILE A 219 11.59 12.00 -15.67
C ILE A 219 11.78 10.51 -16.01
N LYS A 220 12.47 9.76 -15.14
CA LYS A 220 12.58 8.30 -15.12
C LYS A 220 12.22 7.78 -13.74
N SER A 221 11.52 6.65 -13.71
CA SER A 221 10.84 6.16 -12.51
C SER A 221 11.61 5.07 -11.77
N ILE A 222 12.19 4.14 -12.52
CA ILE A 222 12.85 2.93 -12.00
C ILE A 222 14.09 2.65 -12.86
N GLU A 223 15.18 2.22 -12.24
CA GLU A 223 16.25 1.53 -12.95
C GLU A 223 16.00 0.03 -12.87
N TYR A 224 15.91 -0.66 -14.00
CA TYR A 224 15.62 -2.10 -14.08
C TYR A 224 16.75 -2.79 -14.83
N PHE A 225 17.59 -3.52 -14.11
CA PHE A 225 18.80 -4.18 -14.61
C PHE A 225 19.71 -3.23 -15.41
N GLY A 226 19.99 -2.06 -14.83
CA GLY A 226 20.83 -1.01 -15.41
C GLY A 226 20.11 -0.09 -16.40
N GLU A 227 18.81 -0.25 -16.61
CA GLU A 227 18.04 0.52 -17.58
C GLU A 227 17.02 1.46 -16.95
N PRO A 228 17.10 2.77 -17.21
CA PRO A 228 16.10 3.72 -16.76
C PRO A 228 14.78 3.57 -17.53
N LEU A 229 13.72 3.16 -16.84
CA LEU A 229 12.37 2.98 -17.38
C LEU A 229 11.49 4.22 -17.16
N ASP A 230 10.58 4.43 -18.11
CA ASP A 230 9.52 5.43 -18.03
C ASP A 230 8.32 4.91 -17.23
N ALA A 231 7.67 5.83 -16.51
CA ALA A 231 6.38 5.56 -15.87
C ALA A 231 5.34 5.05 -16.88
N PHE A 232 4.45 4.17 -16.44
CA PHE A 232 3.44 3.57 -17.30
C PHE A 232 2.52 4.59 -17.98
N TRP A 233 2.19 5.68 -17.28
CA TRP A 233 1.33 6.75 -17.80
C TRP A 233 1.92 7.46 -19.03
N LYS A 234 3.25 7.37 -19.27
CA LYS A 234 3.93 7.97 -20.44
C LYS A 234 3.73 7.18 -21.73
N LYS A 235 3.17 5.96 -21.65
CA LYS A 235 2.93 5.08 -22.80
C LYS A 235 2.13 5.81 -23.89
N GLY A 236 2.53 5.60 -25.14
CA GLY A 236 1.92 6.29 -26.29
C GLY A 236 2.31 7.77 -26.46
N GLY A 237 3.39 8.23 -25.80
CA GLY A 237 3.90 9.60 -25.93
C GLY A 237 3.11 10.65 -25.14
N MET A 238 2.46 10.21 -24.07
CA MET A 238 1.81 11.09 -23.10
C MET A 238 2.88 11.90 -22.35
N THR A 239 2.73 13.23 -22.31
CA THR A 239 3.58 14.13 -21.53
C THR A 239 2.82 14.61 -20.30
N ILE A 240 3.53 15.14 -19.30
CA ILE A 240 2.89 15.60 -18.06
C ILE A 240 1.89 16.75 -18.33
N GLU A 241 2.18 17.63 -19.29
CA GLU A 241 1.28 18.71 -19.69
C GLU A 241 -0.02 18.15 -20.27
N LYS A 242 0.07 17.16 -21.17
CA LYS A 242 -1.13 16.48 -21.72
C LYS A 242 -1.92 15.75 -20.63
N ALA A 243 -1.23 15.09 -19.71
CA ALA A 243 -1.87 14.38 -18.60
C ALA A 243 -2.60 15.35 -17.66
N ILE A 244 -2.04 16.54 -17.39
CA ILE A 244 -2.69 17.59 -16.58
C ILE A 244 -3.87 18.21 -17.33
N THR A 245 -3.73 18.52 -18.63
CA THR A 245 -4.85 19.00 -19.46
C THR A 245 -6.00 17.99 -19.47
N GLN A 246 -5.70 16.71 -19.68
CA GLN A 246 -6.71 15.65 -19.64
C GLN A 246 -7.35 15.57 -18.25
N ALA A 247 -6.55 15.55 -17.19
CA ALA A 247 -7.04 15.46 -15.81
C ALA A 247 -7.95 16.62 -15.42
N ALA A 248 -7.66 17.85 -15.90
CA ALA A 248 -8.49 19.02 -15.66
C ALA A 248 -9.82 18.98 -16.44
N GLY A 249 -9.79 18.46 -17.67
CA GLY A 249 -10.95 18.39 -18.56
C GLY A 249 -11.93 17.25 -18.24
N GLU A 250 -11.47 16.18 -17.59
CA GLU A 250 -12.30 15.02 -17.27
C GLU A 250 -12.70 14.91 -15.78
N TYR A 251 -12.26 15.86 -14.94
CA TYR A 251 -12.37 15.82 -13.47
C TYR A 251 -13.75 15.34 -12.98
N GLU A 252 -14.83 15.94 -13.49
CA GLU A 252 -16.20 15.62 -13.09
C GLU A 252 -16.53 14.15 -13.37
N SER A 253 -16.27 13.69 -14.60
CA SER A 253 -16.55 12.30 -15.02
C SER A 253 -15.68 11.28 -14.30
N LEU A 254 -14.44 11.64 -13.97
CA LEU A 254 -13.53 10.76 -13.24
C LEU A 254 -13.90 10.68 -11.76
N LEU A 255 -14.31 11.80 -11.15
CA LEU A 255 -14.78 11.82 -9.78
C LEU A 255 -16.04 10.96 -9.60
N GLU A 256 -16.96 10.98 -10.58
CA GLU A 256 -18.12 10.10 -10.59
C GLU A 256 -17.72 8.62 -10.58
N LYS A 257 -16.78 8.21 -11.45
CA LYS A 257 -16.24 6.84 -11.47
C LYS A 257 -15.59 6.45 -10.15
N CYS A 258 -14.78 7.34 -9.56
CA CYS A 258 -14.17 7.13 -8.25
C CYS A 258 -15.23 6.98 -7.15
N GLY A 259 -16.26 7.82 -7.16
CA GLY A 259 -17.37 7.78 -6.22
C GLY A 259 -18.20 6.50 -6.33
N GLU A 260 -18.43 6.02 -7.56
CA GLU A 260 -19.11 4.75 -7.79
C GLU A 260 -18.30 3.57 -7.23
N PHE A 261 -17.03 3.47 -7.60
CA PHE A 261 -16.14 2.44 -7.07
C PHE A 261 -16.13 2.44 -5.54
N SER A 262 -15.96 3.62 -4.93
CA SER A 262 -15.87 3.77 -3.48
C SER A 262 -17.15 3.32 -2.77
N ARG A 263 -18.33 3.66 -3.32
CA ARG A 263 -19.62 3.22 -2.80
C ARG A 263 -19.76 1.70 -2.87
N THR A 264 -19.41 1.10 -4.01
CA THR A 264 -19.45 -0.37 -4.18
C THR A 264 -18.49 -1.07 -3.22
N LEU A 265 -17.26 -0.57 -3.04
CA LEU A 265 -16.31 -1.11 -2.06
C LEU A 265 -16.89 -1.03 -0.65
N LYS A 266 -17.43 0.13 -0.24
CA LYS A 266 -18.05 0.33 1.07
C LYS A 266 -19.19 -0.65 1.31
N GLU A 267 -20.13 -0.78 0.37
CA GLU A 267 -21.28 -1.68 0.47
C GLU A 267 -20.86 -3.15 0.59
N ARG A 268 -19.88 -3.58 -0.21
CA ARG A 268 -19.31 -4.94 -0.13
C ARG A 268 -18.66 -5.18 1.24
N ALA A 269 -17.85 -4.24 1.71
CA ALA A 269 -17.19 -4.36 3.01
C ALA A 269 -18.18 -4.40 4.18
N ILE A 270 -19.22 -3.56 4.17
CA ILE A 270 -20.28 -3.59 5.20
C ILE A 270 -20.97 -4.95 5.22
N ARG A 271 -21.30 -5.51 4.05
CA ARG A 271 -21.92 -6.83 3.93
C ARG A 271 -21.00 -7.92 4.51
N ALA A 272 -19.73 -7.88 4.13
CA ALA A 272 -18.73 -8.90 4.48
C ALA A 272 -18.29 -8.87 5.95
N GLY A 273 -18.18 -7.69 6.57
CA GLY A 273 -17.59 -7.53 7.91
C GLY A 273 -17.97 -6.26 8.68
N GLY A 274 -19.01 -5.54 8.25
CA GLY A 274 -19.56 -4.40 8.98
C GLY A 274 -18.90 -3.04 8.69
N GLU A 275 -19.43 -1.99 9.33
CA GLU A 275 -19.02 -0.59 9.13
C GLU A 275 -17.56 -0.31 9.51
N GLU A 276 -17.06 -0.96 10.55
CA GLU A 276 -15.68 -0.81 11.00
C GLU A 276 -14.70 -1.39 9.97
N TYR A 277 -15.03 -2.55 9.38
CA TYR A 277 -14.26 -3.13 8.29
C TYR A 277 -14.28 -2.25 7.03
N ALA A 278 -15.44 -1.68 6.68
CA ALA A 278 -15.53 -0.76 5.56
C ALA A 278 -14.62 0.46 5.72
N LYS A 279 -14.53 1.03 6.92
CA LYS A 279 -13.62 2.16 7.21
C LYS A 279 -12.15 1.77 7.06
N LEU A 280 -11.78 0.57 7.51
CA LEU A 280 -10.42 0.04 7.34
C LEU A 280 -10.04 -0.05 5.86
N LEU A 281 -10.92 -0.60 5.01
CA LEU A 281 -10.63 -0.73 3.57
C LEU A 281 -10.57 0.63 2.85
N LEU A 282 -11.48 1.54 3.15
CA LEU A 282 -11.50 2.87 2.54
C LEU A 282 -10.23 3.67 2.89
N LEU A 283 -9.74 3.55 4.14
CA LEU A 283 -8.49 4.17 4.56
C LEU A 283 -7.26 3.53 3.91
N ALA A 284 -7.25 2.19 3.80
CA ALA A 284 -6.11 1.45 3.26
C ALA A 284 -5.91 1.64 1.74
N TYR A 285 -6.99 1.82 0.98
CA TYR A 285 -6.97 1.79 -0.49
C TYR A 285 -5.85 2.64 -1.11
N ARG A 286 -5.81 3.94 -0.79
CA ARG A 286 -4.83 4.86 -1.38
C ARG A 286 -3.41 4.54 -0.98
N GLN A 287 -3.21 4.13 0.27
CA GLN A 287 -1.90 3.71 0.77
C GLN A 287 -1.38 2.48 0.02
N VAL A 288 -2.23 1.47 -0.19
CA VAL A 288 -1.82 0.23 -0.89
C VAL A 288 -1.36 0.53 -2.31
N MET A 289 -2.14 1.31 -3.06
CA MET A 289 -1.77 1.71 -4.41
C MET A 289 -0.49 2.55 -4.43
N ALA A 290 -0.41 3.58 -3.57
CA ALA A 290 0.74 4.50 -3.53
C ALA A 290 2.02 3.89 -2.93
N ALA A 291 1.98 2.66 -2.42
CA ALA A 291 3.18 1.92 -2.05
C ALA A 291 3.90 1.27 -3.27
N HIS A 292 3.43 1.53 -4.49
CA HIS A 292 3.99 0.98 -5.72
C HIS A 292 4.30 2.05 -6.77
N LYS A 293 5.14 1.68 -7.75
CA LYS A 293 5.39 2.45 -8.96
C LYS A 293 5.11 1.60 -10.20
N ALA A 294 4.26 2.12 -11.08
CA ALA A 294 3.98 1.50 -12.38
C ALA A 294 4.93 2.03 -13.45
N VAL A 295 5.67 1.14 -14.12
CA VAL A 295 6.56 1.45 -15.26
C VAL A 295 6.28 0.52 -16.43
N THR A 296 6.77 0.90 -17.62
CA THR A 296 6.69 0.05 -18.81
C THR A 296 8.07 -0.54 -19.09
N ASP A 297 8.15 -1.87 -19.25
CA ASP A 297 9.38 -2.51 -19.69
C ASP A 297 9.61 -2.39 -21.21
N ARG A 298 10.69 -3.00 -21.71
CA ARG A 298 11.05 -2.98 -23.13
C ARG A 298 10.02 -3.63 -24.04
N ASP A 299 9.30 -4.62 -23.54
CA ASP A 299 8.28 -5.37 -24.29
C ASP A 299 6.91 -4.68 -24.20
N GLY A 300 6.83 -3.52 -23.55
CA GLY A 300 5.60 -2.76 -23.41
C GLY A 300 4.70 -3.27 -22.29
N GLN A 301 5.16 -4.22 -21.47
CA GLN A 301 4.42 -4.81 -20.36
C GLN A 301 4.48 -3.92 -19.12
N LEU A 302 3.47 -4.06 -18.25
CA LEU A 302 3.44 -3.40 -16.96
C LEU A 302 4.44 -4.07 -16.01
N LEU A 303 5.33 -3.28 -15.41
CA LEU A 303 5.95 -3.63 -14.14
C LEU A 303 5.31 -2.77 -13.04
N TYR A 304 5.00 -3.38 -11.91
CA TYR A 304 4.35 -2.71 -10.80
C TYR A 304 5.14 -2.98 -9.52
N ILE A 305 6.02 -2.03 -9.18
CA ILE A 305 7.11 -2.25 -8.24
C ILE A 305 6.71 -1.73 -6.88
N SER A 306 6.57 -2.63 -5.90
CA SER A 306 6.41 -2.26 -4.49
C SER A 306 7.71 -1.72 -3.92
N LYS A 307 7.60 -0.74 -3.01
CA LYS A 307 8.67 -0.38 -2.07
C LYS A 307 8.37 -0.97 -0.70
N GLU A 308 9.36 -1.60 -0.09
CA GLU A 308 9.29 -2.05 1.28
C GLU A 308 9.53 -0.90 2.28
N CYS A 309 8.52 -0.04 2.42
CA CYS A 309 8.59 1.22 3.17
C CYS A 309 8.90 1.03 4.67
N PHE A 310 9.97 1.69 5.14
CA PHE A 310 10.45 1.71 6.54
C PHE A 310 10.76 0.33 7.12
N SER A 311 11.26 -0.56 6.26
CA SER A 311 11.96 -1.80 6.59
C SER A 311 13.44 -1.62 6.21
N ASN A 312 13.81 -2.03 5.00
CA ASN A 312 15.14 -1.89 4.39
C ASN A 312 15.10 -1.24 2.99
N GLY A 313 13.92 -0.82 2.52
CA GLY A 313 13.72 -0.23 1.19
C GLY A 313 13.88 -1.20 0.02
N CYS A 314 13.82 -2.52 0.24
CA CYS A 314 13.78 -3.53 -0.82
C CYS A 314 12.66 -3.23 -1.83
N ALA A 315 12.89 -3.64 -3.08
CA ALA A 315 11.98 -3.43 -4.19
C ALA A 315 11.55 -4.76 -4.81
N ALA A 316 10.27 -4.82 -5.20
CA ALA A 316 9.65 -6.03 -5.71
C ALA A 316 9.80 -7.22 -4.75
N THR A 317 9.69 -6.97 -3.44
CA THR A 317 9.83 -8.00 -2.41
C THR A 317 8.66 -8.99 -2.44
N VAL A 318 8.95 -10.28 -2.56
CA VAL A 318 7.94 -11.34 -2.78
C VAL A 318 7.05 -11.53 -1.55
N ASP A 319 7.62 -11.59 -0.36
CA ASP A 319 6.88 -11.74 0.89
C ASP A 319 6.07 -10.48 1.29
N VAL A 320 6.32 -9.34 0.63
CA VAL A 320 5.49 -8.13 0.68
C VAL A 320 4.38 -8.15 -0.37
N THR A 321 4.68 -8.68 -1.55
CA THR A 321 3.71 -8.90 -2.62
C THR A 321 2.64 -9.93 -2.21
N TYR A 322 3.02 -10.95 -1.45
CA TYR A 322 2.10 -11.99 -0.99
C TYR A 322 0.90 -11.46 -0.18
N PRO A 323 1.09 -10.68 0.91
CA PRO A 323 -0.01 -10.05 1.62
C PRO A 323 -0.69 -8.94 0.83
N SER A 324 -0.04 -8.27 -0.12
CA SER A 324 -0.68 -7.20 -0.92
C SER A 324 -1.64 -7.76 -2.00
N ALA A 325 -1.41 -9.00 -2.44
CA ALA A 325 -2.11 -9.66 -3.54
C ALA A 325 -3.65 -9.62 -3.51
N PRO A 326 -4.36 -9.72 -2.37
CA PRO A 326 -5.80 -9.87 -2.38
C PRO A 326 -6.55 -8.73 -3.06
N MET A 327 -6.09 -7.49 -2.87
CA MET A 327 -6.68 -6.33 -3.53
C MET A 327 -6.54 -6.41 -5.06
N PHE A 328 -5.40 -6.89 -5.56
CA PHE A 328 -5.15 -6.98 -7.00
C PHE A 328 -5.81 -8.21 -7.63
N LEU A 329 -5.88 -9.33 -6.93
CA LEU A 329 -6.68 -10.49 -7.33
C LEU A 329 -8.17 -10.13 -7.45
N LEU A 330 -8.67 -9.27 -6.57
CA LEU A 330 -10.07 -8.87 -6.56
C LEU A 330 -10.46 -7.99 -7.76
N TYR A 331 -9.56 -7.12 -8.21
CA TYR A 331 -9.92 -6.05 -9.14
C TYR A 331 -9.20 -6.10 -10.47
N ASN A 332 -7.91 -6.46 -10.49
CA ASN A 332 -7.11 -6.48 -11.71
C ASN A 332 -5.80 -7.28 -11.52
N PRO A 333 -5.79 -8.58 -11.87
CA PRO A 333 -4.63 -9.46 -11.74
C PRO A 333 -3.39 -9.01 -12.54
N GLU A 334 -3.53 -8.11 -13.52
CA GLU A 334 -2.39 -7.60 -14.29
C GLU A 334 -1.38 -6.84 -13.42
N PHE A 335 -1.84 -6.15 -12.36
CA PHE A 335 -0.92 -5.54 -11.39
C PHE A 335 -0.11 -6.59 -10.65
N LEU A 336 -0.73 -7.71 -10.25
CA LEU A 336 -0.03 -8.78 -9.55
C LEU A 336 0.96 -9.48 -10.49
N LYS A 337 0.61 -9.71 -11.76
CA LYS A 337 1.58 -10.16 -12.79
C LYS A 337 2.75 -9.18 -12.89
N GLY A 338 2.47 -7.87 -12.91
CA GLY A 338 3.47 -6.81 -12.93
C GLY A 338 4.40 -6.79 -11.71
N MET A 339 3.95 -7.28 -10.55
CA MET A 339 4.80 -7.46 -9.36
C MET A 339 5.69 -8.70 -9.45
N LEU A 340 5.22 -9.77 -10.11
CA LEU A 340 5.96 -11.05 -10.21
C LEU A 340 6.96 -11.08 -11.37
N ARG A 341 6.74 -10.31 -12.46
CA ARG A 341 7.64 -10.23 -13.62
C ARG A 341 9.10 -9.91 -13.26
N PRO A 342 9.40 -8.92 -12.38
CA PRO A 342 10.77 -8.66 -11.94
C PRO A 342 11.46 -9.88 -11.33
N ILE A 343 10.74 -10.62 -10.48
CA ILE A 343 11.28 -11.79 -9.76
C ILE A 343 11.56 -12.94 -10.72
N PHE A 344 10.62 -13.26 -11.62
CA PHE A 344 10.84 -14.26 -12.66
C PHE A 344 11.97 -13.89 -13.62
N THR A 345 12.14 -12.61 -13.92
CA THR A 345 13.25 -12.13 -14.76
C THR A 345 14.59 -12.30 -14.04
N PHE A 346 14.67 -11.87 -12.78
CA PHE A 346 15.88 -12.01 -11.98
C PHE A 346 16.25 -13.49 -11.77
N ALA A 347 15.28 -14.33 -11.42
CA ALA A 347 15.48 -15.76 -11.17
C ALA A 347 15.92 -16.56 -12.40
N ARG A 348 15.65 -16.07 -13.63
CA ARG A 348 16.16 -16.66 -14.88
C ARG A 348 17.58 -16.24 -15.24
N SER A 349 18.09 -15.19 -14.60
CA SER A 349 19.42 -14.65 -14.90
C SER A 349 20.53 -15.48 -14.25
N ASP A 350 21.71 -15.45 -14.85
CA ASP A 350 22.91 -16.11 -14.29
C ASP A 350 23.33 -15.55 -12.92
N ALA A 351 22.82 -14.35 -12.56
CA ALA A 351 23.07 -13.75 -11.26
C ALA A 351 22.34 -14.49 -10.11
N TRP A 352 21.29 -15.25 -10.41
CA TRP A 352 20.56 -16.04 -9.42
C TRP A 352 20.84 -17.54 -9.61
N ASN A 353 21.80 -18.06 -8.85
CA ASN A 353 22.26 -19.44 -8.95
C ASN A 353 21.73 -20.35 -7.82
N ARG A 354 20.52 -20.07 -7.32
CA ARG A 354 19.88 -20.82 -6.23
C ARG A 354 18.72 -21.66 -6.76
N ASP A 355 18.40 -22.71 -6.03
CA ASP A 355 17.29 -23.62 -6.32
C ASP A 355 15.93 -23.11 -5.82
N PHE A 356 15.91 -22.05 -5.01
CA PHE A 356 14.71 -21.39 -4.49
C PHE A 356 14.47 -19.99 -5.08
N ALA A 357 13.29 -19.42 -4.84
CA ALA A 357 12.89 -18.10 -5.36
C ALA A 357 13.64 -16.94 -4.68
N PRO A 358 14.04 -15.87 -5.41
CA PRO A 358 14.59 -14.67 -4.81
C PRO A 358 13.59 -13.93 -3.92
N HIS A 359 14.09 -13.30 -2.86
CA HIS A 359 13.31 -12.42 -1.97
C HIS A 359 12.91 -11.10 -2.64
N ASP A 360 13.86 -10.43 -3.31
CA ASP A 360 13.69 -9.10 -3.90
C ASP A 360 14.53 -8.96 -5.18
N VAL A 361 14.41 -7.82 -5.85
CA VAL A 361 15.17 -7.48 -7.06
C VAL A 361 16.03 -6.22 -6.87
N GLY A 362 16.22 -5.74 -5.65
CA GLY A 362 17.06 -4.59 -5.35
C GLY A 362 16.50 -3.66 -4.30
N THR A 363 16.93 -2.40 -4.33
CA THR A 363 16.54 -1.37 -3.37
C THR A 363 15.86 -0.24 -4.12
N TYR A 364 14.61 0.08 -3.79
CA TYR A 364 13.80 1.03 -4.54
C TYR A 364 14.50 2.41 -4.67
N PRO A 365 14.68 2.96 -5.89
CA PRO A 365 14.08 2.59 -7.17
C PRO A 365 15.03 1.81 -8.10
N LEU A 366 16.11 1.24 -7.56
CA LEU A 366 17.16 0.52 -8.30
C LEU A 366 16.98 -1.00 -8.20
N LEU A 367 16.50 -1.61 -9.28
CA LEU A 367 16.19 -3.03 -9.37
C LEU A 367 17.29 -3.75 -10.15
N ASN A 368 18.44 -3.95 -9.50
CA ASN A 368 19.65 -4.49 -10.12
C ASN A 368 20.09 -5.85 -9.55
N GLY A 369 19.22 -6.52 -8.80
CA GLY A 369 19.45 -7.82 -8.18
C GLY A 369 19.26 -7.81 -6.67
N GLN A 370 19.13 -8.99 -6.07
CA GLN A 370 18.79 -9.14 -4.65
C GLN A 370 19.78 -8.43 -3.73
N VAL A 371 19.26 -7.70 -2.74
CA VAL A 371 20.06 -7.09 -1.65
C VAL A 371 19.85 -7.74 -0.28
N TYR A 372 18.81 -8.57 -0.11
CA TYR A 372 18.49 -9.27 1.14
C TYR A 372 19.36 -10.51 1.41
N GLY A 373 20.69 -10.37 1.32
CA GLY A 373 21.61 -11.52 1.25
C GLY A 373 21.66 -12.42 2.49
N GLY A 374 21.67 -11.86 3.71
CA GLY A 374 22.03 -12.57 4.95
C GLY A 374 20.91 -13.35 5.66
N GLY A 375 19.68 -13.31 5.14
CA GLY A 375 18.48 -13.82 5.81
C GLY A 375 17.53 -14.56 4.86
N GLN A 376 18.06 -15.39 3.95
CA GLN A 376 17.24 -16.04 2.92
C GLN A 376 16.00 -16.76 3.49
N MET A 377 14.90 -16.70 2.73
CA MET A 377 13.60 -17.29 3.10
C MET A 377 13.13 -18.32 2.06
N PRO A 378 13.89 -19.39 1.81
CA PRO A 378 13.68 -20.22 0.61
C PRO A 378 12.30 -20.91 0.55
N VAL A 379 11.78 -21.45 1.66
CA VAL A 379 10.45 -22.08 1.69
C VAL A 379 9.35 -21.02 1.58
N GLU A 380 9.56 -19.87 2.22
CA GLU A 380 8.64 -18.73 2.20
C GLU A 380 8.44 -18.22 0.76
N GLU A 381 9.53 -17.92 0.06
CA GLU A 381 9.44 -17.32 -1.28
C GLU A 381 9.01 -18.31 -2.36
N CYS A 382 9.43 -19.57 -2.26
CA CYS A 382 8.91 -20.60 -3.15
C CYS A 382 7.40 -20.77 -2.98
N GLY A 383 6.92 -20.81 -1.74
CA GLY A 383 5.49 -20.89 -1.42
C GLY A 383 4.73 -19.67 -1.92
N ASN A 384 5.24 -18.46 -1.66
CA ASN A 384 4.65 -17.20 -2.14
C ASN A 384 4.49 -17.21 -3.67
N MET A 385 5.56 -17.47 -4.41
CA MET A 385 5.53 -17.45 -5.87
C MET A 385 4.56 -18.47 -6.46
N LEU A 386 4.52 -19.70 -5.92
CA LEU A 386 3.61 -20.75 -6.40
C LEU A 386 2.15 -20.41 -6.09
N ILE A 387 1.85 -19.97 -4.87
CA ILE A 387 0.49 -19.59 -4.47
C ILE A 387 -0.01 -18.42 -5.32
N LEU A 388 0.79 -17.36 -5.46
CA LEU A 388 0.40 -16.17 -6.20
C LEU A 388 0.19 -16.46 -7.69
N THR A 389 1.09 -17.23 -8.29
CA THR A 389 0.98 -17.61 -9.71
C THR A 389 -0.27 -18.45 -9.97
N ALA A 390 -0.57 -19.40 -9.07
CA ALA A 390 -1.80 -20.19 -9.16
C ALA A 390 -3.06 -19.36 -8.89
N ALA A 391 -3.02 -18.42 -7.95
CA ALA A 391 -4.12 -17.52 -7.64
C ALA A 391 -4.49 -16.63 -8.85
N ILE A 392 -3.48 -16.07 -9.54
CA ILE A 392 -3.68 -15.35 -10.80
C ILE A 392 -4.39 -16.24 -11.81
N GLY A 393 -3.87 -17.46 -12.05
CA GLY A 393 -4.45 -18.37 -13.04
C GLY A 393 -5.88 -18.79 -12.73
N ARG A 394 -6.21 -18.96 -11.45
CA ARG A 394 -7.58 -19.23 -10.99
C ARG A 394 -8.53 -18.07 -11.25
N VAL A 395 -8.13 -16.84 -10.92
CA VAL A 395 -8.96 -15.65 -11.10
C VAL A 395 -9.17 -15.35 -12.58
N ASP A 396 -8.09 -15.37 -13.37
CA ASP A 396 -8.15 -15.14 -14.81
C ASP A 396 -8.84 -16.28 -15.57
N ARG A 397 -8.93 -17.47 -14.95
CA ARG A 397 -9.27 -18.74 -15.62
C ARG A 397 -8.34 -19.04 -16.80
N ASP A 398 -7.10 -18.56 -16.71
CA ASP A 398 -6.05 -18.74 -17.70
C ASP A 398 -4.70 -18.84 -16.97
N PHE A 399 -4.02 -19.96 -17.15
CA PHE A 399 -2.72 -20.22 -16.53
C PHE A 399 -1.54 -19.84 -17.45
N SER A 400 -1.76 -19.19 -18.59
CA SER A 400 -0.73 -18.79 -19.55
C SER A 400 0.49 -18.11 -18.90
N PHE A 401 0.26 -17.19 -17.96
CA PHE A 401 1.32 -16.54 -17.18
C PHE A 401 2.18 -17.54 -16.37
N ALA A 402 1.56 -18.59 -15.82
CA ALA A 402 2.27 -19.67 -15.15
C ALA A 402 3.08 -20.50 -16.14
N LYS A 403 2.54 -20.76 -17.34
CA LYS A 403 3.19 -21.55 -18.40
C LYS A 403 4.54 -20.97 -18.80
N GLU A 404 4.60 -19.65 -18.97
CA GLU A 404 5.83 -18.92 -19.33
C GLU A 404 6.96 -19.15 -18.33
N ASN A 405 6.60 -19.45 -17.08
CA ASN A 405 7.52 -19.57 -15.95
C ASN A 405 7.61 -20.99 -15.39
N LEU A 406 7.02 -21.98 -16.08
CA LEU A 406 6.87 -23.35 -15.58
C LEU A 406 8.19 -24.03 -15.14
N PRO A 407 9.34 -23.83 -15.82
CA PRO A 407 10.61 -24.39 -15.36
C PRO A 407 11.01 -23.94 -13.95
N LEU A 408 10.84 -22.64 -13.63
CA LEU A 408 11.12 -22.10 -12.31
C LEU A 408 10.11 -22.62 -11.28
N LEU A 409 8.81 -22.61 -11.63
CA LEU A 409 7.76 -23.12 -10.75
C LEU A 409 8.00 -24.59 -10.37
N ARG A 410 8.44 -25.42 -11.33
CA ARG A 410 8.83 -26.81 -11.09
C ARG A 410 10.06 -26.95 -10.20
N GLN A 411 11.04 -26.06 -10.35
CA GLN A 411 12.22 -26.05 -9.49
C GLN A 411 11.83 -25.73 -8.04
N TRP A 412 11.03 -24.69 -7.85
CA TRP A 412 10.57 -24.25 -6.54
C TRP A 412 9.62 -25.26 -5.89
N SER A 413 8.77 -25.94 -6.66
CA SER A 413 7.91 -27.01 -6.12
C SER A 413 8.75 -28.17 -5.58
N ARG A 414 9.82 -28.57 -6.28
CA ARG A 414 10.76 -29.60 -5.80
C ARG A 414 11.45 -29.17 -4.51
N TYR A 415 11.83 -27.90 -4.39
CA TYR A 415 12.40 -27.37 -3.14
C TYR A 415 11.41 -27.56 -1.97
N LEU A 416 10.12 -27.23 -2.19
CA LEU A 416 9.08 -27.41 -1.18
C LEU A 416 8.80 -28.89 -0.85
N GLU A 417 8.91 -29.82 -1.81
CA GLU A 417 8.80 -31.26 -1.54
C GLU A 417 9.96 -31.82 -0.70
N ILE A 418 11.12 -31.17 -0.69
CA ILE A 418 12.27 -31.62 0.11
C ILE A 418 12.25 -30.97 1.49
N TYR A 419 12.01 -29.65 1.55
CA TYR A 419 12.22 -28.84 2.75
C TYR A 419 10.93 -28.28 3.37
N GLY A 420 9.78 -28.49 2.74
CA GLY A 420 8.53 -27.81 3.10
C GLY A 420 7.78 -28.39 4.30
N LEU A 421 7.80 -29.71 4.50
CA LEU A 421 7.05 -30.35 5.60
C LEU A 421 7.59 -29.95 6.97
N ASP A 422 8.91 -29.87 7.08
CA ASP A 422 9.61 -29.52 8.32
C ASP A 422 10.75 -28.55 8.02
N PRO A 423 10.44 -27.25 7.90
CA PRO A 423 11.41 -26.25 7.50
C PRO A 423 12.58 -26.16 8.49
N GLU A 424 13.80 -26.21 7.98
CA GLU A 424 15.00 -25.93 8.78
C GLU A 424 15.07 -24.45 9.20
N ASN A 425 16.11 -24.08 9.93
CA ASN A 425 16.30 -22.73 10.44
C ASN A 425 16.48 -21.69 9.31
N GLN A 426 15.42 -20.95 9.02
CA GLN A 426 15.37 -19.86 8.04
C GLN A 426 14.53 -18.68 8.57
N LEU A 427 14.58 -17.53 7.87
CA LEU A 427 13.59 -16.47 8.07
C LEU A 427 12.29 -16.81 7.33
N CYS A 428 11.20 -16.22 7.79
CA CYS A 428 9.94 -16.10 7.06
C CYS A 428 9.53 -14.63 7.05
N THR A 429 8.41 -14.28 6.42
CA THR A 429 7.93 -12.88 6.29
C THR A 429 7.81 -12.12 7.61
N ASP A 430 7.70 -12.83 8.73
CA ASP A 430 7.77 -12.27 10.08
C ASP A 430 9.23 -12.12 10.57
N ASP A 431 10.11 -11.63 9.69
CA ASP A 431 11.57 -11.62 9.84
C ASP A 431 12.07 -10.79 11.03
N PHE A 432 11.33 -9.73 11.36
CA PHE A 432 11.48 -8.91 12.56
C PHE A 432 11.34 -9.71 13.86
N ALA A 433 10.81 -10.93 13.82
CA ALA A 433 10.76 -11.86 14.95
C ALA A 433 11.91 -12.88 14.97
N GLY A 434 12.81 -12.84 13.98
CA GLY A 434 14.01 -13.68 13.89
C GLY A 434 13.79 -15.05 13.25
N HIS A 435 14.89 -15.79 13.06
CA HIS A 435 14.89 -17.13 12.44
C HIS A 435 14.11 -18.13 13.27
N LEU A 436 13.48 -19.09 12.58
CA LEU A 436 12.65 -20.11 13.22
C LEU A 436 12.69 -21.43 12.44
N ALA A 437 13.24 -22.48 13.06
CA ALA A 437 13.12 -23.85 12.55
C ALA A 437 11.76 -24.46 12.93
N HIS A 438 11.36 -25.52 12.23
CA HIS A 438 10.17 -26.33 12.53
C HIS A 438 8.85 -25.53 12.50
N ASN A 439 8.81 -24.42 11.75
CA ASN A 439 7.71 -23.47 11.72
C ASN A 439 6.46 -24.09 11.06
N VAL A 440 5.41 -24.27 11.86
CA VAL A 440 4.15 -24.90 11.43
C VAL A 440 3.41 -24.06 10.38
N ASN A 441 3.37 -22.73 10.54
CA ASN A 441 2.69 -21.86 9.58
C ASN A 441 3.41 -21.83 8.23
N LEU A 442 4.74 -21.92 8.23
CA LEU A 442 5.56 -22.01 7.03
C LEU A 442 5.38 -23.37 6.32
N ALA A 443 5.22 -24.46 7.09
CA ALA A 443 4.87 -25.77 6.51
C ALA A 443 3.51 -25.75 5.81
N ILE A 444 2.52 -25.06 6.37
CA ILE A 444 1.22 -24.85 5.71
C ILE A 444 1.38 -24.08 4.40
N LYS A 445 2.24 -23.05 4.36
CA LYS A 445 2.55 -22.32 3.12
C LYS A 445 3.13 -23.24 2.05
N ALA A 446 4.08 -24.11 2.42
CA ALA A 446 4.66 -25.06 1.49
C ALA A 446 3.59 -25.99 0.89
N VAL A 447 2.68 -26.51 1.72
CA VAL A 447 1.54 -27.33 1.26
C VAL A 447 0.67 -26.56 0.26
N MET A 448 0.30 -25.31 0.57
CA MET A 448 -0.54 -24.52 -0.32
C MET A 448 0.18 -24.12 -1.62
N GLY A 449 1.51 -23.93 -1.59
CA GLY A 449 2.33 -23.76 -2.79
C GLY A 449 2.29 -25.00 -3.70
N LEU A 450 2.42 -26.20 -3.12
CA LEU A 450 2.32 -27.46 -3.87
C LEU A 450 0.92 -27.67 -4.47
N VAL A 451 -0.14 -27.33 -3.73
CA VAL A 451 -1.51 -27.36 -4.27
C VAL A 451 -1.64 -26.43 -5.48
N GLY A 452 -1.20 -25.17 -5.35
CA GLY A 452 -1.23 -24.22 -6.45
C GLY A 452 -0.46 -24.72 -7.67
N TYR A 453 0.69 -25.36 -7.46
CA TYR A 453 1.47 -26.00 -8.53
C TYR A 453 0.71 -27.15 -9.21
N ALA A 454 0.01 -27.99 -8.45
CA ALA A 454 -0.79 -29.07 -9.02
C ALA A 454 -1.93 -28.54 -9.91
N ASP A 455 -2.54 -27.40 -9.57
CA ASP A 455 -3.54 -26.76 -10.41
C ASP A 455 -2.94 -26.22 -11.72
N ILE A 456 -1.74 -25.63 -11.64
CA ILE A 456 -0.98 -25.20 -12.82
C ILE A 456 -0.72 -26.39 -13.75
N LEU A 457 -0.23 -27.52 -13.22
CA LEU A 457 0.01 -28.74 -14.00
C LEU A 457 -1.26 -29.31 -14.64
N SER A 458 -2.36 -29.30 -13.88
CA SER A 458 -3.66 -29.78 -14.36
C SER A 458 -4.16 -28.97 -15.56
N ALA A 459 -3.83 -27.68 -15.63
CA ALA A 459 -4.17 -26.80 -16.76
C ALA A 459 -3.36 -27.11 -18.04
N PHE A 460 -2.23 -27.82 -17.94
CA PHE A 460 -1.33 -28.13 -19.07
C PHE A 460 -1.21 -29.61 -19.42
N ASP A 461 -2.21 -30.41 -19.04
CA ASP A 461 -2.30 -31.85 -19.31
C ASP A 461 -1.20 -32.70 -18.64
N GLU A 462 -0.52 -32.17 -17.61
CA GLU A 462 0.41 -32.91 -16.75
C GLU A 462 -0.33 -33.55 -15.56
N LYS A 463 -1.44 -34.25 -15.84
CA LYS A 463 -2.41 -34.72 -14.82
C LYS A 463 -1.84 -35.75 -13.84
N ASP A 464 -0.98 -36.66 -14.31
CA ASP A 464 -0.39 -37.68 -13.44
C ASP A 464 0.54 -37.06 -12.39
N GLU A 465 1.35 -36.09 -12.80
CA GLU A 465 2.22 -35.34 -11.90
C GLU A 465 1.40 -34.45 -10.96
N ALA A 466 0.34 -33.79 -11.46
CA ALA A 466 -0.59 -33.04 -10.62
C ALA A 466 -1.19 -33.93 -9.52
N ALA A 467 -1.64 -35.14 -9.87
CA ALA A 467 -2.20 -36.10 -8.90
C ALA A 467 -1.17 -36.54 -7.85
N ARG A 468 0.10 -36.75 -8.24
CA ARG A 468 1.20 -37.05 -7.32
C ARG A 468 1.42 -35.90 -6.33
N VAL A 469 1.51 -34.67 -6.83
CA VAL A 469 1.72 -33.47 -5.99
C VAL A 469 0.55 -33.29 -5.02
N VAL A 470 -0.70 -33.48 -5.46
CA VAL A 470 -1.88 -33.45 -4.57
C VAL A 470 -1.79 -34.52 -3.47
N ALA A 471 -1.31 -35.73 -3.78
CA ALA A 471 -1.15 -36.78 -2.79
C ALA A 471 -0.09 -36.40 -1.74
N VAL A 472 1.03 -35.79 -2.16
CA VAL A 472 2.06 -35.26 -1.25
C VAL A 472 1.48 -34.15 -0.36
N SER A 473 0.74 -33.20 -0.94
CA SER A 473 0.11 -32.12 -0.17
C SER A 473 -0.86 -32.65 0.89
N LYS A 474 -1.65 -33.68 0.58
CA LYS A 474 -2.57 -34.33 1.53
C LYS A 474 -1.84 -35.04 2.67
N ASP A 475 -0.79 -35.78 2.34
CA ASP A 475 0.05 -36.43 3.34
C ASP A 475 0.70 -35.41 4.27
N TYR A 476 1.26 -34.34 3.71
CA TYR A 476 1.86 -33.26 4.49
C TYR A 476 0.85 -32.56 5.41
N ALA A 477 -0.33 -32.22 4.90
CA ALA A 477 -1.38 -31.59 5.71
C ALA A 477 -1.79 -32.48 6.90
N ALA A 478 -1.98 -33.79 6.67
CA ALA A 478 -2.30 -34.74 7.73
C ALA A 478 -1.18 -34.83 8.78
N GLN A 479 0.09 -34.86 8.35
CA GLN A 479 1.23 -34.85 9.24
C GLN A 479 1.36 -33.53 10.02
N ILE A 480 1.14 -32.38 9.38
CA ILE A 480 1.13 -31.07 10.03
C ILE A 480 0.09 -31.04 11.15
N GLU A 481 -1.16 -31.45 10.86
CA GLU A 481 -2.25 -31.44 11.85
C GLU A 481 -1.94 -32.37 13.03
N ALA A 482 -1.46 -33.59 12.75
CA ALA A 482 -1.11 -34.55 13.80
C ALA A 482 0.07 -34.10 14.67
N ARG A 483 1.12 -33.54 14.04
CA ARG A 483 2.36 -33.14 14.72
C ARG A 483 2.24 -31.80 15.41
N SER A 484 1.39 -30.87 14.98
CA SER A 484 1.35 -29.51 15.52
C SER A 484 0.30 -29.31 16.62
N LYS A 485 -0.59 -30.29 16.85
CA LYS A 485 -1.68 -30.20 17.83
C LYS A 485 -1.17 -29.72 19.20
N SER A 486 -1.92 -28.81 19.83
CA SER A 486 -1.64 -28.25 21.15
C SER A 486 -2.69 -28.67 22.16
N ASP A 487 -2.25 -29.03 23.37
CA ASP A 487 -3.13 -29.35 24.49
C ASP A 487 -3.95 -28.13 24.98
N LYS A 488 -3.55 -26.91 24.59
CA LYS A 488 -4.26 -25.66 24.89
C LYS A 488 -5.29 -25.28 23.81
N GLY A 489 -5.50 -26.14 22.81
CA GLY A 489 -6.31 -25.85 21.64
C GLY A 489 -5.51 -25.16 20.53
N GLY A 490 -5.90 -25.42 19.28
CA GLY A 490 -5.15 -24.99 18.09
C GLY A 490 -3.83 -25.75 17.91
N SER A 491 -2.89 -25.12 17.21
CA SER A 491 -1.59 -25.66 16.84
C SER A 491 -0.43 -24.80 17.36
N ARG A 492 0.70 -25.47 17.60
CA ARG A 492 1.92 -24.88 18.18
C ARG A 492 2.63 -23.96 17.18
N LEU A 493 3.47 -23.05 17.67
CA LEU A 493 4.30 -22.18 16.81
C LEU A 493 5.24 -23.03 15.94
N THR A 494 5.98 -23.92 16.59
CA THR A 494 6.85 -24.92 15.96
C THR A 494 6.47 -26.33 16.43
N TYR A 495 6.90 -27.37 15.69
CA TYR A 495 6.60 -28.77 16.06
C TYR A 495 7.17 -29.22 17.41
N ASP A 496 8.19 -28.54 17.90
CA ASP A 496 8.95 -28.88 19.11
C ASP A 496 8.69 -27.91 20.28
N ALA A 497 7.92 -26.83 20.09
CA ALA A 497 7.66 -25.83 21.13
C ALA A 497 6.29 -26.02 21.82
N GLU A 498 6.26 -26.82 22.88
CA GLU A 498 5.05 -27.06 23.68
C GLU A 498 4.43 -25.79 24.27
N GLY A 499 3.09 -25.77 24.31
CA GLY A 499 2.32 -24.69 24.93
C GLY A 499 2.37 -23.33 24.21
N THR A 500 3.06 -23.24 23.07
CA THR A 500 3.09 -22.06 22.19
C THR A 500 1.93 -22.04 21.20
N PHE A 501 1.77 -20.93 20.48
CA PHE A 501 0.84 -20.78 19.36
C PHE A 501 1.39 -19.76 18.36
N SER A 502 0.84 -19.75 17.14
CA SER A 502 0.96 -18.63 16.21
C SER A 502 -0.29 -18.51 15.33
N LEU A 503 -0.49 -17.36 14.71
CA LEU A 503 -1.46 -17.18 13.64
C LEU A 503 -1.09 -18.09 12.46
N LYS A 504 -2.05 -18.89 11.97
CA LYS A 504 -1.89 -19.80 10.83
C LYS A 504 -2.48 -19.19 9.56
N TYR A 505 -2.05 -17.96 9.24
CA TYR A 505 -2.61 -17.18 8.15
C TYR A 505 -2.50 -17.87 6.79
N ASN A 506 -1.52 -18.76 6.57
CA ASN A 506 -1.40 -19.48 5.30
C ASN A 506 -2.50 -20.53 5.08
N ALA A 507 -3.18 -20.99 6.14
CA ALA A 507 -4.30 -21.92 6.02
C ALA A 507 -5.53 -21.29 5.34
N VAL A 508 -5.57 -19.96 5.20
CA VAL A 508 -6.68 -19.27 4.54
C VAL A 508 -6.87 -19.68 3.09
N TRP A 509 -5.80 -20.09 2.41
CA TRP A 509 -5.87 -20.55 1.02
C TRP A 509 -6.58 -21.90 0.89
N ASP A 510 -6.49 -22.79 1.88
CA ASP A 510 -7.28 -24.03 1.89
C ASP A 510 -8.78 -23.72 1.97
N ARG A 511 -9.16 -22.69 2.73
CA ARG A 511 -10.56 -22.19 2.79
C ARG A 511 -10.98 -21.52 1.49
N LEU A 512 -10.14 -20.64 0.93
CA LEU A 512 -10.46 -19.90 -0.29
C LEU A 512 -10.59 -20.85 -1.50
N TRP A 513 -9.65 -21.78 -1.67
CA TRP A 513 -9.64 -22.73 -2.78
C TRP A 513 -10.47 -23.99 -2.52
N LYS A 514 -11.03 -24.13 -1.31
CA LYS A 514 -11.89 -25.25 -0.91
C LYS A 514 -11.22 -26.60 -1.11
N THR A 515 -9.94 -26.69 -0.77
CA THR A 515 -9.12 -27.90 -1.00
C THR A 515 -9.39 -29.00 0.03
N GLY A 516 -9.90 -28.64 1.21
CA GLY A 516 -10.32 -29.56 2.26
C GLY A 516 -9.16 -30.35 2.86
N LEU A 517 -7.97 -29.74 2.94
CA LEU A 517 -6.75 -30.38 3.42
C LEU A 517 -6.68 -30.46 4.94
N PHE A 518 -7.19 -29.45 5.64
CA PHE A 518 -7.22 -29.42 7.10
C PHE A 518 -8.64 -29.65 7.62
N SER A 519 -8.75 -30.32 8.77
CA SER A 519 -10.06 -30.64 9.35
C SER A 519 -10.81 -29.41 9.88
N GLU A 520 -12.14 -29.49 10.01
CA GLU A 520 -12.90 -28.45 10.72
C GLU A 520 -12.51 -28.37 12.22
N GLU A 521 -11.97 -29.45 12.80
CA GLU A 521 -11.43 -29.42 14.17
C GLU A 521 -10.21 -28.51 14.26
N PHE A 522 -9.30 -28.57 13.27
CA PHE A 522 -8.15 -27.67 13.16
C PHE A 522 -8.58 -26.20 13.17
N TYR A 523 -9.47 -25.80 12.25
CA TYR A 523 -9.92 -24.41 12.14
C TYR A 523 -10.65 -23.90 13.38
N ARG A 524 -11.53 -24.73 13.96
CA ARG A 524 -12.20 -24.39 15.21
C ARG A 524 -11.19 -24.24 16.35
N GLY A 525 -10.20 -25.12 16.42
CA GLY A 525 -9.11 -25.06 17.39
C GLY A 525 -8.32 -23.75 17.30
N GLU A 526 -7.90 -23.37 16.10
CA GLU A 526 -7.20 -22.09 15.84
C GLU A 526 -8.01 -20.88 16.32
N ILE A 527 -9.28 -20.78 15.90
CA ILE A 527 -10.13 -19.63 16.25
C ILE A 527 -10.42 -19.58 17.75
N CYS A 528 -10.65 -20.73 18.40
CA CYS A 528 -10.76 -20.80 19.85
C CYS A 528 -9.49 -20.32 20.55
N ARG A 529 -8.32 -20.73 20.05
CA ARG A 529 -7.01 -20.32 20.58
C ARG A 529 -6.80 -18.82 20.41
N TYR A 530 -7.08 -18.26 19.24
CA TYR A 530 -6.91 -16.83 18.95
C TYR A 530 -7.78 -15.97 19.86
N ARG A 531 -9.02 -16.40 20.15
CA ARG A 531 -9.91 -15.69 21.08
C ARG A 531 -9.39 -15.67 22.52
N GLN A 532 -8.66 -16.71 22.96
CA GLN A 532 -8.03 -16.74 24.28
C GLN A 532 -6.83 -15.81 24.37
N GLU A 533 -6.07 -15.68 23.29
CA GLU A 533 -4.84 -14.89 23.22
C GLU A 533 -5.09 -13.42 22.82
N ALA A 534 -6.34 -13.07 22.51
CA ALA A 534 -6.72 -11.75 22.03
C ALA A 534 -6.55 -10.66 23.10
N PHE A 535 -5.93 -9.56 22.69
CA PHE A 535 -5.89 -8.30 23.40
C PHE A 535 -6.93 -7.32 22.86
N PRO A 536 -7.09 -6.12 23.45
CA PRO A 536 -8.06 -5.12 22.98
C PRO A 536 -7.82 -4.61 21.55
N TYR A 537 -6.59 -4.68 21.04
CA TYR A 537 -6.23 -4.12 19.74
C TYR A 537 -5.81 -5.17 18.69
N GLY A 538 -5.77 -6.45 19.06
CA GLY A 538 -5.51 -7.54 18.12
C GLY A 538 -5.22 -8.86 18.83
N VAL A 539 -4.90 -9.88 18.05
CA VAL A 539 -4.35 -11.17 18.48
C VAL A 539 -2.87 -11.17 18.15
N PRO A 540 -1.95 -11.44 19.10
CA PRO A 540 -0.52 -11.50 18.82
C PRO A 540 -0.20 -12.47 17.69
N LEU A 541 0.86 -12.17 16.92
CA LEU A 541 1.33 -13.05 15.85
C LEU A 541 1.67 -14.44 16.37
N ASP A 542 2.33 -14.50 17.52
CA ASP A 542 2.70 -15.73 18.20
C ASP A 542 3.05 -15.48 19.67
N SER A 543 3.54 -16.54 20.34
CA SER A 543 3.88 -16.51 21.77
C SER A 543 5.15 -15.73 22.14
N ARG A 544 5.95 -15.24 21.18
CA ARG A 544 7.24 -14.59 21.44
C ARG A 544 7.07 -13.15 21.92
N ARG A 545 6.05 -12.45 21.42
CA ARG A 545 5.81 -11.01 21.64
C ARG A 545 4.32 -10.70 21.57
N THR A 546 3.90 -9.57 22.15
CA THR A 546 2.51 -9.11 22.10
C THR A 546 2.18 -8.25 20.86
N PHE A 547 3.13 -8.09 19.94
CA PHE A 547 2.85 -7.43 18.67
C PHE A 547 2.10 -8.34 17.71
N THR A 548 1.48 -7.73 16.72
CA THR A 548 0.72 -8.40 15.69
C THR A 548 0.88 -7.73 14.34
N LYS A 549 0.26 -8.32 13.31
CA LYS A 549 0.18 -7.78 11.97
C LYS A 549 -1.25 -7.68 11.44
N SER A 550 -1.62 -6.50 10.93
CA SER A 550 -3.01 -6.20 10.52
C SER A 550 -3.52 -7.12 9.42
N ASP A 551 -2.71 -7.38 8.40
CA ASP A 551 -3.00 -8.28 7.29
C ASP A 551 -3.19 -9.73 7.76
N TRP A 552 -2.26 -10.26 8.54
CA TRP A 552 -2.31 -11.64 9.05
C TRP A 552 -3.49 -11.92 9.96
N GLU A 553 -3.85 -10.98 10.84
CA GLU A 553 -5.07 -11.09 11.63
C GLU A 553 -6.32 -11.18 10.77
N MET A 554 -6.43 -10.35 9.72
CA MET A 554 -7.59 -10.35 8.85
C MET A 554 -7.67 -11.59 7.95
N TRP A 555 -6.54 -12.21 7.60
CA TRP A 555 -6.52 -13.52 6.94
C TRP A 555 -7.00 -14.62 7.88
N CYS A 556 -6.48 -14.65 9.12
CA CYS A 556 -6.94 -15.57 10.16
C CYS A 556 -8.42 -15.41 10.51
N ALA A 557 -8.94 -14.18 10.46
CA ALA A 557 -10.34 -13.87 10.67
C ALA A 557 -11.28 -14.58 9.67
N CYS A 558 -10.75 -14.98 8.50
CA CYS A 558 -11.51 -15.68 7.47
C CYS A 558 -11.59 -17.20 7.71
N LEU A 559 -10.79 -17.77 8.61
CA LEU A 559 -10.65 -19.22 8.75
C LEU A 559 -11.94 -19.94 9.19
N SER A 560 -12.74 -19.36 10.07
CA SER A 560 -13.98 -20.02 10.51
C SER A 560 -15.12 -19.93 9.49
N GLY A 561 -15.08 -18.96 8.58
CA GLY A 561 -16.20 -18.60 7.70
C GLY A 561 -17.38 -17.90 8.40
N ARG A 562 -17.35 -17.70 9.73
CA ARG A 562 -18.42 -17.04 10.49
C ARG A 562 -18.20 -15.53 10.54
N LYS A 563 -19.26 -14.76 10.29
CA LYS A 563 -19.20 -13.29 10.28
C LYS A 563 -18.83 -12.73 11.66
N GLU A 564 -19.33 -13.35 12.73
CA GLU A 564 -19.09 -12.92 14.12
C GLU A 564 -17.63 -13.14 14.56
N ASP A 565 -16.95 -14.14 13.99
CA ASP A 565 -15.51 -14.29 14.19
C ASP A 565 -14.77 -13.23 13.40
N PHE A 566 -15.16 -12.95 12.15
CA PHE A 566 -14.51 -11.92 11.36
C PHE A 566 -14.60 -10.53 12.01
N GLU A 567 -15.79 -10.14 12.43
CA GLU A 567 -16.05 -8.87 13.12
C GLU A 567 -15.28 -8.75 14.44
N PHE A 568 -15.00 -9.87 15.12
CA PHE A 568 -14.18 -9.87 16.34
C PHE A 568 -12.74 -9.39 16.09
N PHE A 569 -12.12 -9.77 14.96
CA PHE A 569 -10.79 -9.28 14.58
C PHE A 569 -10.87 -7.86 14.02
N ALA A 570 -11.82 -7.61 13.10
CA ALA A 570 -12.00 -6.30 12.48
C ALA A 570 -12.21 -5.19 13.51
N HIS A 571 -13.00 -5.45 14.56
CA HIS A 571 -13.24 -4.51 15.64
C HIS A 571 -11.97 -4.15 16.41
N ARG A 572 -11.10 -5.13 16.67
CA ARG A 572 -9.83 -4.90 17.38
C ARG A 572 -8.86 -4.08 16.54
N LEU A 573 -8.74 -4.41 15.26
CA LEU A 573 -7.94 -3.64 14.32
C LEU A 573 -8.47 -2.20 14.16
N PHE A 574 -9.79 -2.03 14.11
CA PHE A 574 -10.42 -0.70 14.15
C PHE A 574 -10.03 0.07 15.41
N CYS A 575 -10.12 -0.57 16.58
CA CYS A 575 -9.72 0.03 17.84
C CYS A 575 -8.23 0.41 17.83
N ALA A 576 -7.37 -0.44 17.30
CA ALA A 576 -5.92 -0.19 17.21
C ALA A 576 -5.63 1.13 16.51
N TYR A 577 -6.17 1.34 15.31
CA TYR A 577 -5.95 2.60 14.57
C TYR A 577 -6.68 3.79 15.19
N HIS A 578 -7.87 3.58 15.75
CA HIS A 578 -8.63 4.64 16.41
C HIS A 578 -7.89 5.22 17.63
N THR A 579 -7.21 4.38 18.41
CA THR A 579 -6.53 4.81 19.65
C THR A 579 -5.05 5.07 19.47
N MET A 580 -4.46 4.69 18.32
CA MET A 580 -3.03 4.82 18.06
C MET A 580 -2.53 6.24 18.35
N SER A 581 -1.45 6.36 19.10
CA SER A 581 -0.81 7.64 19.40
C SER A 581 0.11 8.11 18.27
N ALA A 582 0.76 7.16 17.59
CA ALA A 582 1.58 7.44 16.42
C ALA A 582 0.73 8.02 15.28
N ARG A 583 1.26 9.07 14.64
CA ARG A 583 0.62 9.76 13.51
C ARG A 583 1.36 9.40 12.23
N VAL A 584 1.09 8.19 11.72
CA VAL A 584 1.74 7.61 10.53
C VAL A 584 0.67 6.93 9.66
N PRO A 585 0.89 6.79 8.33
CA PRO A 585 0.03 5.95 7.50
C PRO A 585 -0.09 4.55 8.08
N MET A 586 -1.23 3.88 7.88
CA MET A 586 -1.61 2.63 8.53
C MET A 586 -0.43 1.66 8.63
N THR A 587 0.14 1.53 9.82
CA THR A 587 1.17 0.52 10.10
C THR A 587 0.54 -0.86 10.02
N ASP A 588 1.24 -1.78 9.39
CA ASP A 588 0.91 -3.20 9.44
C ASP A 588 1.45 -3.87 10.70
N TRP A 589 2.38 -3.28 11.45
CA TRP A 589 3.02 -3.88 12.63
C TRP A 589 2.86 -3.00 13.88
N TYR A 590 2.18 -3.54 14.90
CA TYR A 590 1.86 -2.81 16.13
C TYR A 590 1.63 -3.74 17.32
N TYR A 591 1.61 -3.20 18.54
CA TYR A 591 1.35 -3.94 19.77
C TYR A 591 -0.14 -4.20 19.99
N ALA A 592 -0.57 -5.45 20.00
CA ALA A 592 -1.96 -5.85 20.17
C ALA A 592 -2.54 -5.47 21.55
N ASN A 593 -1.68 -5.29 22.56
CA ASN A 593 -2.05 -4.92 23.92
C ASN A 593 -2.11 -3.41 24.19
N THR A 594 -1.39 -2.58 23.42
CA THR A 594 -1.30 -1.12 23.67
C THR A 594 -1.69 -0.24 22.49
N SER A 595 -1.86 -0.79 21.28
CA SER A 595 -1.99 -0.06 20.00
C SER A 595 -0.78 0.78 19.61
N GLU A 596 0.34 0.65 20.33
CA GLU A 596 1.57 1.37 20.01
C GLU A 596 2.22 0.83 18.73
N LEU A 597 2.82 1.73 17.96
CA LEU A 597 3.61 1.37 16.79
C LEU A 597 4.78 0.47 17.23
N ALA A 598 4.87 -0.72 16.63
CA ALA A 598 6.03 -1.59 16.81
C ALA A 598 7.17 -1.12 15.89
N GLY A 599 8.41 -1.33 16.33
CA GLY A 599 9.56 -0.81 15.62
C GLY A 599 10.84 -0.84 16.43
N TRP A 600 11.87 -0.22 15.85
CA TRP A 600 13.19 -0.12 16.42
C TRP A 600 13.49 1.33 16.78
N TYR A 601 14.10 1.58 17.94
CA TYR A 601 14.59 2.91 18.28
C TYR A 601 15.91 3.18 17.57
N VAL A 602 15.92 4.15 16.66
CA VAL A 602 17.16 4.64 16.04
C VAL A 602 17.77 5.70 16.94
N LYS A 603 18.85 5.33 17.64
CA LYS A 603 19.51 6.17 18.67
C LYS A 603 19.94 7.54 18.15
N GLU A 604 20.37 7.61 16.89
CA GLU A 604 20.93 8.82 16.28
C GLU A 604 19.90 9.96 16.20
N ASN A 605 18.63 9.63 15.93
CA ASN A 605 17.56 10.62 15.76
C ASN A 605 16.44 10.50 16.81
N SER A 606 16.62 9.66 17.83
CA SER A 606 15.61 9.37 18.88
C SER A 606 14.20 9.10 18.34
N LYS A 607 14.11 8.50 17.14
CA LYS A 607 12.85 8.27 16.42
C LYS A 607 12.55 6.78 16.33
N MET A 608 11.28 6.43 16.54
CA MET A 608 10.80 5.07 16.33
C MET A 608 10.71 4.77 14.83
N TRP A 609 11.48 3.78 14.38
CA TRP A 609 11.48 3.25 13.04
C TRP A 609 10.58 2.01 12.99
N GLY A 610 9.36 2.22 12.53
CA GLY A 610 8.33 1.19 12.45
C GLY A 610 7.64 1.24 11.10
N PHE A 611 7.16 0.08 10.65
CA PHE A 611 6.53 -0.08 9.34
C PHE A 611 5.37 0.91 9.15
N ARG A 612 5.30 1.46 7.94
CA ARG A 612 4.26 2.42 7.54
C ARG A 612 4.22 2.55 6.04
N ASN A 613 3.07 2.92 5.49
CA ASN A 613 2.89 3.09 4.04
C ASN A 613 3.30 1.86 3.22
N ARG A 614 3.07 0.65 3.75
CA ARG A 614 3.38 -0.60 3.06
C ARG A 614 2.17 -1.10 2.27
N SER A 615 2.46 -1.77 1.15
CA SER A 615 1.47 -2.38 0.27
C SER A 615 0.74 -3.57 0.90
N VAL A 616 1.31 -4.16 1.95
CA VAL A 616 0.76 -5.33 2.65
C VAL A 616 -0.65 -5.10 3.22
N GLN A 617 -1.06 -3.85 3.41
CA GLN A 617 -2.45 -3.51 3.77
C GLN A 617 -3.47 -3.95 2.70
N GLY A 618 -3.02 -4.32 1.49
CA GLY A 618 -3.85 -5.01 0.51
C GLY A 618 -4.43 -6.34 1.05
N GLY A 619 -3.80 -6.90 2.08
CA GLY A 619 -4.23 -8.09 2.80
C GLY A 619 -5.56 -7.91 3.51
N LEU A 620 -5.94 -6.68 3.87
CA LEU A 620 -7.24 -6.40 4.48
C LEU A 620 -8.40 -6.75 3.55
N PHE A 621 -8.19 -6.75 2.23
CA PHE A 621 -9.21 -7.04 1.22
C PHE A 621 -9.50 -8.54 1.06
N PHE A 622 -8.75 -9.42 1.75
CA PHE A 622 -8.84 -10.88 1.56
C PHE A 622 -10.25 -11.43 1.74
N LYS A 623 -11.00 -10.92 2.72
CA LYS A 623 -12.38 -11.38 2.97
C LYS A 623 -13.29 -11.23 1.76
N LEU A 624 -13.09 -10.20 0.94
CA LEU A 624 -13.90 -9.92 -0.25
C LEU A 624 -13.65 -10.91 -1.40
N LEU A 625 -12.62 -11.77 -1.31
CA LEU A 625 -12.38 -12.86 -2.26
C LEU A 625 -13.31 -14.07 -2.04
N PHE A 626 -14.00 -14.15 -0.89
CA PHE A 626 -14.96 -15.21 -0.59
C PHE A 626 -16.38 -14.92 -1.12
N ASP A 627 -16.62 -13.70 -1.62
CA ASP A 627 -17.93 -13.20 -2.06
C ASP A 627 -18.32 -13.65 -3.47
#